data_AF-A0A3G3K1L3-F1
#
_entry.id   AF-A0A3G3K1L3-F1
#
_cell.length_a   1.000
_cell.length_b   1.000
_cell.length_c   1.000
_cell.angle_alpha   90.00
_cell.angle_beta   90.00
_cell.angle_gamma   90.00
#
_symmetry.space_group_name_H-M   'P 1'
#
loop_
_entity.id
_entity.type
_entity.pdbx_description
1 polymer ?
#
loop_
_entity_poly.entity_id
_entity_poly.type
_entity_poly.pdbx_seq_one_letter_code
_entity_poly.pdbx_strand_id
1 'polypeptide(L)'
;MQRSRKILVVSHCVLNQNTVIPEEARSPGMMRSAVDWAEAQGYGLVQLPCPEFTYLGPDRPSMTRAQYDTPEYRAHSRAILQPIVEQLRTYQNHGYELIGGLGIATSPSCDPGYGVFMEELHRLIDENGIQLDHFWQIPATQSGTFDIDDPASTYGSVRGQSPYNP
;
A
#
# COMPACT_ATOMS: atom_id res chain seq x y z
N MET A 1 -17.43 17.28 -16.46
CA MET A 1 -15.95 17.20 -16.48
C MET A 1 -15.56 15.73 -16.32
N GLN A 2 -14.65 15.16 -17.13
CA GLN A 2 -14.40 13.70 -17.21
C GLN A 2 -13.41 13.14 -16.16
N ARG A 3 -13.08 13.89 -15.09
CA ARG A 3 -12.08 13.48 -14.08
C ARG A 3 -12.68 13.60 -12.68
N SER A 4 -12.73 12.49 -11.94
CA SER A 4 -13.27 12.45 -10.56
C SER A 4 -12.39 13.21 -9.57
N ARG A 5 -11.09 13.33 -9.84
CA ARG A 5 -10.06 13.86 -8.92
C ARG A 5 -9.97 13.10 -7.59
N LYS A 6 -10.41 11.84 -7.59
CA LYS A 6 -10.31 10.92 -6.45
C LYS A 6 -9.15 9.96 -6.70
N ILE A 7 -8.21 9.90 -5.77
CA ILE A 7 -6.99 9.09 -5.88
C ILE A 7 -6.96 8.06 -4.77
N LEU A 8 -6.76 6.79 -5.13
CA LEU A 8 -6.47 5.69 -4.23
C LEU A 8 -5.00 5.30 -4.38
N VAL A 9 -4.28 5.20 -3.26
CA VAL A 9 -2.91 4.70 -3.23
C VAL A 9 -2.94 3.19 -3.09
N VAL A 10 -2.19 2.43 -3.88
CA VAL A 10 -2.24 0.96 -3.85
C VAL A 10 -0.85 0.36 -3.72
N SER A 11 -0.72 -0.67 -2.88
CA SER A 11 0.50 -1.50 -2.85
C SER A 11 0.78 -2.09 -4.23
N HIS A 12 2.06 -2.21 -4.58
CA HIS A 12 2.48 -2.57 -5.93
C HIS A 12 1.80 -3.84 -6.47
N CYS A 13 1.73 -4.87 -5.63
CA CYS A 13 1.25 -6.18 -6.03
C CYS A 13 -0.26 -6.22 -6.32
N VAL A 14 -1.04 -5.22 -5.90
CA VAL A 14 -2.44 -5.07 -6.35
C VAL A 14 -2.51 -4.98 -7.88
N LEU A 15 -1.57 -4.27 -8.51
CA LEU A 15 -1.53 -4.04 -9.96
C LEU A 15 -0.48 -4.89 -10.69
N ASN A 16 0.43 -5.54 -9.96
CA ASN A 16 1.45 -6.36 -10.58
C ASN A 16 1.98 -7.45 -9.63
N GLN A 17 1.37 -8.64 -9.69
CA GLN A 17 1.82 -9.81 -8.92
C GLN A 17 3.18 -10.35 -9.34
N ASN A 18 3.74 -9.92 -10.49
CA ASN A 18 5.08 -10.37 -10.92
C ASN A 18 6.23 -9.84 -10.04
N THR A 19 5.94 -8.99 -9.05
CA THR A 19 6.92 -8.58 -8.01
C THR A 19 6.84 -9.42 -6.74
N VAL A 20 5.87 -10.33 -6.65
CA VAL A 20 5.68 -11.25 -5.52
C VAL A 20 6.43 -12.53 -5.82
N ILE A 21 7.01 -13.15 -4.80
CA ILE A 21 7.63 -14.47 -4.97
C ILE A 21 6.58 -15.50 -5.43
N PRO A 22 6.94 -16.46 -6.29
CA PRO A 22 5.97 -17.35 -6.93
C PRO A 22 5.03 -18.07 -5.96
N GLU A 23 5.52 -18.44 -4.77
CA GLU A 23 4.79 -19.19 -3.75
C GLU A 23 3.73 -18.35 -3.03
N GLU A 24 3.84 -17.02 -3.06
CA GLU A 24 2.95 -16.10 -2.35
C GLU A 24 2.05 -15.29 -3.30
N ALA A 25 2.20 -15.46 -4.62
CA ALA A 25 1.38 -14.80 -5.63
C ALA A 25 -0.08 -15.26 -5.54
N ARG A 26 -1.01 -14.31 -5.54
CA ARG A 26 -2.47 -14.54 -5.37
C ARG A 26 -3.26 -14.33 -6.66
N SER A 27 -2.62 -13.86 -7.72
CA SER A 27 -3.20 -13.67 -9.06
C SER A 27 -2.12 -13.79 -10.13
N PRO A 28 -2.46 -14.17 -11.38
CA PRO A 28 -1.51 -14.18 -12.50
C PRO A 28 -1.01 -12.78 -12.91
N GLY A 29 -1.64 -11.69 -12.46
CA GLY A 29 -1.27 -10.33 -12.86
C GLY A 29 -1.80 -9.29 -11.87
N MET A 30 -2.93 -8.67 -12.18
CA MET A 30 -3.59 -7.74 -11.25
C MET A 30 -4.55 -8.49 -10.32
N MET A 31 -4.73 -7.99 -9.11
CA MET A 31 -5.78 -8.44 -8.19
C MET A 31 -7.12 -7.84 -8.64
N ARG A 32 -7.79 -8.55 -9.56
CA ARG A 32 -8.93 -8.03 -10.31
C ARG A 32 -10.06 -7.47 -9.44
N SER A 33 -10.43 -8.13 -8.34
CA SER A 33 -11.56 -7.66 -7.52
C SER A 33 -11.31 -6.28 -6.89
N ALA A 34 -10.07 -5.97 -6.51
CA ALA A 34 -9.69 -4.65 -6.03
C ALA A 34 -9.68 -3.60 -7.15
N VAL A 35 -9.20 -3.97 -8.34
CA VAL A 35 -9.17 -3.07 -9.51
C VAL A 35 -10.57 -2.75 -9.99
N ASP A 36 -11.43 -3.76 -10.16
CA ASP A 36 -12.81 -3.61 -10.59
C ASP A 36 -13.61 -2.77 -9.57
N TRP A 37 -13.36 -2.95 -8.26
CA TRP A 37 -13.94 -2.10 -7.22
C TRP A 37 -13.49 -0.64 -7.36
N ALA A 38 -12.19 -0.38 -7.45
CA ALA A 38 -11.68 0.99 -7.55
C ALA A 38 -12.16 1.70 -8.83
N GLU A 39 -12.25 0.98 -9.95
CA GLU A 39 -12.84 1.47 -11.19
C GLU A 39 -14.31 1.85 -11.00
N ALA A 40 -15.11 0.97 -10.41
CA ALA A 40 -16.55 1.21 -10.17
C ALA A 40 -16.80 2.44 -9.28
N GLN A 41 -15.88 2.76 -8.37
CA GLN A 41 -15.94 3.99 -7.56
C GLN A 41 -15.44 5.25 -8.30
N GLY A 42 -14.86 5.09 -9.50
CA GLY A 42 -14.29 6.16 -10.30
C GLY A 42 -12.96 6.68 -9.74
N TYR A 43 -12.19 5.85 -9.05
CA TYR A 43 -10.90 6.23 -8.48
C TYR A 43 -9.78 6.14 -9.52
N GLY A 44 -8.91 7.14 -9.53
CA GLY A 44 -7.59 7.00 -10.13
C GLY A 44 -6.64 6.30 -9.17
N LEU A 45 -5.68 5.53 -9.69
CA LEU A 45 -4.75 4.75 -8.87
C LEU A 45 -3.34 5.35 -8.91
N VAL A 46 -2.72 5.49 -7.74
CA VAL A 46 -1.27 5.73 -7.60
C VAL A 46 -0.65 4.46 -7.05
N GLN A 47 0.18 3.81 -7.85
CA GLN A 47 0.87 2.58 -7.46
C GLN A 47 2.11 2.91 -6.63
N LEU A 48 2.20 2.33 -5.43
CA LEU A 48 3.42 2.35 -4.63
C LEU A 48 4.47 1.41 -5.25
N PRO A 49 5.77 1.69 -5.08
CA PRO A 49 6.80 0.72 -5.42
C PRO A 49 6.72 -0.51 -4.52
N CYS A 50 7.19 -1.67 -5.01
CA CYS A 50 7.36 -2.84 -4.15
C CYS A 50 8.71 -2.71 -3.42
N PRO A 51 8.73 -2.53 -2.09
CA PRO A 51 9.97 -2.30 -1.36
C PRO A 51 10.86 -3.54 -1.35
N GLU A 52 10.28 -4.72 -1.21
CA GLU A 52 11.00 -5.99 -1.15
C GLU A 52 11.65 -6.32 -2.50
N PHE A 53 10.91 -6.13 -3.60
CA PHE A 53 11.43 -6.34 -4.95
C PHE A 53 12.53 -5.33 -5.31
N THR A 54 12.36 -4.05 -4.97
CA THR A 54 13.37 -3.03 -5.28
C THR A 54 14.60 -3.12 -4.38
N TYR A 55 14.50 -3.83 -3.24
CA TYR A 55 15.61 -4.05 -2.32
C TYR A 55 16.40 -5.33 -2.63
N LEU A 56 15.72 -6.47 -2.88
CA LEU A 56 16.36 -7.79 -3.03
C LEU A 56 16.13 -8.44 -4.40
N GLY A 57 15.23 -7.90 -5.23
CA GLY A 57 14.91 -8.45 -6.54
C GLY A 57 13.82 -9.54 -6.53
N PRO A 58 13.55 -10.14 -7.71
CA PRO A 58 12.51 -11.15 -7.88
C PRO A 58 12.82 -12.47 -7.17
N ASP A 59 14.10 -12.85 -7.07
CA ASP A 59 14.53 -14.13 -6.50
C ASP A 59 14.77 -14.06 -4.97
N ARG A 60 14.19 -13.06 -4.32
CA ARG A 60 14.37 -12.85 -2.87
C ARG A 60 13.80 -14.03 -2.07
N PRO A 61 14.38 -14.34 -0.89
CA PRO A 61 13.73 -15.28 0.03
C PRO A 61 12.45 -14.66 0.63
N SER A 62 11.57 -15.51 1.17
CA SER A 62 10.53 -15.05 2.10
C SER A 62 11.19 -14.59 3.42
N MET A 63 10.73 -13.47 3.96
CA MET A 63 11.33 -12.80 5.12
C MET A 63 10.24 -12.26 6.03
N THR A 64 10.51 -12.28 7.33
CA THR A 64 9.62 -11.72 8.37
C THR A 64 9.83 -10.21 8.51
N ARG A 65 8.89 -9.52 9.18
CA ARG A 65 9.05 -8.08 9.51
C ARG A 65 10.34 -7.81 10.26
N ALA A 66 10.70 -8.64 11.24
CA ALA A 66 11.92 -8.44 12.03
C ALA A 66 13.20 -8.49 11.18
N GLN A 67 13.19 -9.23 10.06
CA GLN A 67 14.31 -9.29 9.13
C GLN A 67 14.35 -8.08 8.17
N TYR A 68 13.20 -7.46 7.88
CA TYR A 68 13.11 -6.22 7.11
C TYR A 68 13.22 -4.96 7.97
N ASP A 69 13.00 -5.04 9.27
CA ASP A 69 13.06 -3.89 10.18
C ASP A 69 14.50 -3.52 10.52
N THR A 70 15.26 -3.12 9.50
CA THR A 70 16.65 -2.66 9.61
C THR A 70 16.77 -1.20 9.17
N PRO A 71 17.80 -0.47 9.65
CA PRO A 71 18.05 0.91 9.21
C PRO A 71 18.20 1.04 7.68
N GLU A 72 18.84 0.08 7.03
CA GLU A 72 19.08 0.08 5.58
C GLU A 72 17.78 -0.08 4.80
N TYR A 73 16.92 -1.01 5.20
CA TYR A 73 15.65 -1.24 4.53
C TYR A 73 14.66 -0.07 4.74
N ARG A 74 14.66 0.53 5.94
CA ARG A 74 13.88 1.75 6.21
C ARG A 74 14.38 2.94 5.39
N ALA A 75 15.70 3.12 5.28
CA ALA A 75 16.28 4.16 4.45
C ALA A 75 15.93 3.96 2.96
N HIS A 76 16.01 2.72 2.46
CA HIS A 76 15.56 2.34 1.12
C HIS A 76 14.08 2.64 0.91
N SER A 77 13.23 2.22 1.86
CA SER A 77 11.79 2.46 1.84
C SER A 77 11.46 3.95 1.74
N ARG A 78 12.09 4.80 2.57
CA ARG A 78 11.91 6.26 2.49
C ARG A 78 12.36 6.82 1.15
N ALA A 79 13.50 6.37 0.63
CA ALA A 79 14.05 6.85 -0.64
C ALA A 79 13.09 6.59 -1.82
N ILE A 80 12.51 5.39 -1.91
CA ILE A 80 11.58 5.05 -3.00
C ILE A 80 10.18 5.63 -2.80
N LEU A 81 9.79 5.98 -1.57
CA LEU A 81 8.52 6.65 -1.25
C LEU A 81 8.53 8.14 -1.56
N GLN A 82 9.68 8.79 -1.43
CA GLN A 82 9.83 10.24 -1.60
C GLN A 82 9.14 10.79 -2.87
N PRO A 83 9.38 10.26 -4.09
CA PRO A 83 8.70 10.78 -5.30
C PRO A 83 7.18 10.60 -5.27
N ILE A 84 6.68 9.53 -4.62
CA ILE A 84 5.24 9.30 -4.49
C ILE A 84 4.63 10.32 -3.53
N VAL A 85 5.26 10.57 -2.38
CA VAL A 85 4.81 11.55 -1.39
C VAL A 85 4.73 12.95 -2.00
N GLU A 86 5.72 13.34 -2.82
CA GLU A 86 5.71 14.60 -3.57
C GLU A 86 4.55 14.67 -4.57
N GLN A 87 4.26 13.57 -5.25
CA GLN A 87 3.10 13.46 -6.14
C GLN A 87 1.78 13.59 -5.38
N LEU A 88 1.62 12.91 -4.24
CA LEU A 88 0.42 12.98 -3.40
C LEU A 88 0.19 14.39 -2.84
N ARG A 89 1.25 15.04 -2.36
CA ARG A 89 1.19 16.44 -1.93
C ARG A 89 0.73 17.36 -3.07
N THR A 90 1.23 17.11 -4.28
CA THR A 90 0.81 17.86 -5.47
C THR A 90 -0.67 17.66 -5.78
N TYR A 91 -1.18 16.43 -5.73
CA TYR A 91 -2.62 16.15 -5.88
C TYR A 91 -3.44 16.94 -4.85
N GLN A 92 -3.09 16.84 -3.57
CA GLN A 92 -3.81 17.54 -2.50
C GLN A 92 -3.82 19.06 -2.72
N ASN A 93 -2.67 19.66 -3.03
CA ASN A 93 -2.56 21.11 -3.26
C ASN A 93 -3.38 21.61 -4.45
N HIS A 94 -3.78 20.71 -5.36
CA HIS A 94 -4.62 21.03 -6.52
C HIS A 94 -6.07 20.58 -6.36
N GLY A 95 -6.50 20.29 -5.13
CA GLY A 95 -7.89 19.97 -4.80
C GLY A 95 -8.33 18.59 -5.27
N TYR A 96 -7.41 17.63 -5.30
CA TYR A 96 -7.74 16.21 -5.44
C TYR A 96 -8.00 15.63 -4.06
N GLU A 97 -8.93 14.70 -4.01
CA GLU A 97 -9.26 13.94 -2.82
C GLU A 97 -8.41 12.66 -2.82
N LEU A 98 -7.59 12.48 -1.78
CA LEU A 98 -6.89 11.23 -1.54
C LEU A 98 -7.83 10.35 -0.70
N ILE A 99 -8.44 9.35 -1.33
CA ILE A 99 -9.53 8.55 -0.75
C ILE A 99 -9.02 7.58 0.32
N GLY A 100 -7.78 7.14 0.18
CA GLY A 100 -7.18 6.18 1.10
C GLY A 100 -6.11 5.33 0.42
N GLY A 101 -5.66 4.32 1.15
CA GLY A 101 -4.71 3.34 0.68
C GLY A 101 -5.30 1.92 0.60
N LEU A 102 -4.72 1.08 -0.25
CA LEU A 102 -4.98 -0.36 -0.30
C LEU A 102 -3.68 -1.12 -0.07
N GLY A 103 -3.51 -1.63 1.15
CA GLY A 103 -2.36 -2.43 1.57
C GLY A 103 -2.56 -3.92 1.37
N ILE A 104 -1.64 -4.72 1.91
CA ILE A 104 -1.66 -6.18 1.85
C ILE A 104 -1.62 -6.73 3.26
N ALA A 105 -2.73 -7.30 3.73
CA ALA A 105 -2.80 -7.88 5.07
C ALA A 105 -1.69 -8.91 5.25
N THR A 106 -1.10 -8.90 6.46
CA THR A 106 -0.01 -9.75 6.94
C THR A 106 1.32 -9.62 6.19
N SER A 107 1.46 -8.67 5.25
CA SER A 107 2.76 -8.41 4.61
C SER A 107 3.73 -7.78 5.62
N PRO A 108 4.98 -8.24 5.69
CA PRO A 108 5.99 -7.64 6.56
C PRO A 108 6.35 -6.20 6.16
N SER A 109 6.01 -5.79 4.94
CA SER A 109 6.30 -4.45 4.42
C SER A 109 5.03 -3.64 4.11
N CYS A 110 4.03 -4.24 3.49
CA CYS A 110 2.88 -3.55 2.89
C CYS A 110 1.57 -3.68 3.68
N ASP A 111 1.59 -4.30 4.86
CA ASP A 111 0.44 -4.29 5.76
C ASP A 111 0.24 -2.86 6.32
N PRO A 112 -0.97 -2.28 6.27
CA PRO A 112 -1.21 -0.91 6.73
C PRO A 112 -0.83 -0.66 8.19
N GLY A 113 -1.02 -1.64 9.10
CA GLY A 113 -0.74 -1.45 10.53
C GLY A 113 0.59 -1.99 11.00
N TYR A 114 1.17 -2.93 10.25
CA TYR A 114 2.32 -3.72 10.69
C TYR A 114 3.56 -3.56 9.79
N GLY A 115 3.38 -3.18 8.53
CA GLY A 115 4.42 -3.24 7.51
C GLY A 115 5.50 -2.16 7.66
N VAL A 116 6.78 -2.54 7.60
CA VAL A 116 7.92 -1.60 7.74
C VAL A 116 7.86 -0.46 6.72
N PHE A 117 7.45 -0.76 5.48
CA PHE A 117 7.33 0.23 4.42
C PHE A 117 6.11 1.15 4.61
N MET A 118 4.98 0.62 5.07
CA MET A 118 3.81 1.43 5.40
C MET A 118 4.07 2.37 6.59
N GLU A 119 4.85 1.95 7.59
CA GLU A 119 5.28 2.84 8.66
C GLU A 119 6.07 4.06 8.14
N GLU A 120 6.99 3.86 7.21
CA GLU A 120 7.72 4.98 6.59
C GLU A 120 6.81 5.86 5.72
N LEU A 121 5.85 5.26 5.01
CA LEU A 121 4.84 6.00 4.26
C LEU A 121 4.01 6.90 5.19
N HIS A 122 3.52 6.37 6.31
CA HIS A 122 2.73 7.13 7.28
C HIS A 122 3.52 8.30 7.87
N ARG A 123 4.78 8.07 8.26
CA ARG A 123 5.65 9.16 8.73
C ARG A 123 5.82 10.23 7.66
N LEU A 124 6.10 9.85 6.41
CA LEU A 124 6.26 10.80 5.31
C LEU A 124 4.97 11.58 5.00
N ILE A 125 3.81 10.94 5.09
CA ILE A 125 2.49 11.58 4.96
C ILE A 125 2.30 12.64 6.04
N ASP A 126 2.56 12.27 7.30
CA ASP A 126 2.41 13.17 8.46
C ASP A 126 3.41 14.34 8.40
N GLU A 127 4.69 14.06 8.11
CA GLU A 127 5.76 15.05 7.92
C GLU A 127 5.41 16.08 6.83
N ASN A 128 4.63 15.68 5.82
CA ASN A 128 4.23 16.53 4.69
C ASN A 128 2.80 17.09 4.80
N GLY A 129 2.08 16.81 5.90
CA GLY A 129 0.71 17.28 6.10
C GLY A 129 -0.30 16.73 5.07
N ILE A 130 -0.04 15.54 4.54
CA ILE A 130 -0.90 14.89 3.55
C ILE A 130 -2.08 14.23 4.29
N GLN A 131 -3.29 14.40 3.75
CA GLN A 131 -4.52 13.80 4.27
C GLN A 131 -4.73 12.44 3.58
N LEU A 132 -4.13 11.40 4.14
CA LEU A 132 -4.31 10.01 3.74
C LEU A 132 -4.33 9.17 5.01
N ASP A 133 -5.52 8.96 5.56
CA ASP A 133 -5.71 8.33 6.88
C ASP A 133 -6.45 7.00 6.83
N HIS A 134 -7.33 6.77 5.85
CA HIS A 134 -8.08 5.53 5.74
C HIS A 134 -7.38 4.51 4.83
N PHE A 135 -7.29 3.27 5.31
CA PHE A 135 -6.76 2.15 4.54
C PHE A 135 -7.74 0.98 4.48
N TRP A 136 -7.81 0.40 3.30
CA TRP A 136 -8.28 -0.95 3.06
C TRP A 136 -7.07 -1.88 2.90
N GLN A 137 -7.35 -3.18 2.81
CA GLN A 137 -6.32 -4.17 2.58
C GLN A 137 -6.83 -5.33 1.74
N ILE A 138 -5.92 -5.96 1.01
CA ILE A 138 -6.16 -7.28 0.44
C ILE A 138 -6.09 -8.30 1.57
N PRO A 139 -7.16 -9.09 1.83
CA PRO A 139 -7.17 -10.04 2.95
C PRO A 139 -6.15 -11.16 2.76
N ALA A 140 -5.69 -11.73 3.87
CA ALA A 140 -4.70 -12.81 3.91
C ALA A 140 -5.35 -14.18 3.62
N THR A 141 -5.99 -14.30 2.46
CA THR A 141 -6.56 -15.55 1.94
C THR A 141 -5.77 -16.02 0.72
N GLN A 142 -5.94 -17.30 0.35
CA GLN A 142 -5.24 -17.88 -0.80
C GLN A 142 -5.54 -17.13 -2.11
N SER A 143 -6.79 -16.71 -2.32
CA SER A 143 -7.17 -15.95 -3.51
C SER A 143 -6.90 -14.46 -3.40
N GLY A 144 -6.71 -13.93 -2.18
CA GLY A 144 -6.58 -12.49 -1.94
C GLY A 144 -7.76 -11.69 -2.50
N THR A 145 -8.96 -12.27 -2.51
CA THR A 145 -10.14 -11.59 -3.06
C THR A 145 -10.49 -10.41 -2.18
N PHE A 146 -10.34 -9.20 -2.70
CA PHE A 146 -10.88 -8.00 -2.09
C PHE A 146 -12.40 -7.95 -2.24
N ASP A 147 -13.08 -7.64 -1.14
CA ASP A 147 -14.51 -7.37 -1.05
C ASP A 147 -14.75 -6.28 0.00
N ILE A 148 -15.42 -5.18 -0.38
CA ILE A 148 -15.66 -4.05 0.52
C ILE A 148 -16.59 -4.40 1.69
N ASP A 149 -17.45 -5.40 1.51
CA ASP A 149 -18.39 -5.85 2.54
C ASP A 149 -17.76 -6.88 3.48
N ASP A 150 -16.57 -7.40 3.15
CA ASP A 150 -15.79 -8.27 4.03
C ASP A 150 -14.98 -7.41 5.03
N PRO A 151 -15.22 -7.56 6.35
CA PRO A 151 -14.42 -6.86 7.37
C PRO A 151 -12.92 -7.11 7.24
N ALA A 152 -12.49 -8.26 6.73
CA ALA A 152 -11.08 -8.58 6.53
C ALA A 152 -10.40 -7.69 5.47
N SER A 153 -11.18 -7.06 4.58
CA SER A 153 -10.69 -6.12 3.56
C SER A 153 -10.57 -4.68 4.06
N THR A 154 -11.00 -4.40 5.30
CA THR A 154 -10.91 -3.07 5.90
C THR A 154 -9.88 -3.06 7.01
N TYR A 155 -8.92 -2.13 6.95
CA TYR A 155 -8.01 -1.85 8.06
C TYR A 155 -8.57 -0.71 8.93
N GLY A 156 -8.94 0.40 8.30
CA GLY A 156 -9.47 1.59 8.96
C GLY A 156 -8.45 2.74 9.01
N SER A 157 -8.56 3.58 10.03
CA SER A 157 -7.72 4.77 10.16
C SER A 157 -6.33 4.45 10.71
N VAL A 158 -5.28 4.95 10.06
CA VAL A 158 -3.87 4.81 10.51
C VAL A 158 -3.44 5.93 11.46
N ARG A 159 -4.22 7.01 11.61
CA ARG A 159 -3.91 8.13 12.53
C ARG A 159 -4.24 7.77 13.97
N GLY A 160 -3.29 8.01 14.87
CA GLY A 160 -3.48 7.80 16.32
C GLY A 160 -3.31 6.36 16.79
N GLN A 161 -2.99 5.42 15.89
CA GLN A 161 -2.61 4.06 16.25
C GLN A 161 -1.09 4.01 16.46
N SER A 162 -0.66 3.94 17.71
CA SER A 162 0.76 3.74 18.05
C SER A 162 1.22 2.39 17.49
N PRO A 163 2.39 2.27 16.83
CA PRO A 163 2.95 0.99 16.39
C PRO A 163 3.35 0.06 17.55
N TYR A 164 3.13 0.48 18.81
CA TYR A 164 3.47 -0.25 20.03
C TYR A 164 2.27 -0.47 20.95
N ASN A 165 1.15 -0.98 20.44
CA ASN A 165 0.14 -1.54 21.34
C ASN A 165 -0.31 -2.92 20.84
N PRO A 166 0.01 -4.02 21.56
CA PRO A 166 -0.47 -5.36 21.23
C PRO A 166 -1.99 -5.49 21.39
#